data_AF-A0A0H4T5W1-F1
#
_entry.id   AF-A0A0H4T5W1-F1
#
_cell.length_a   1.000
_cell.length_b   1.000
_cell.length_c   1.000
_cell.angle_alpha   90.00
_cell.angle_beta   90.00
_cell.angle_gamma   90.00
#
_symmetry.space_group_name_H-M   'P 1'
#
loop_
_entity.id
_entity.type
_entity.pdbx_description
1 polymer ?
#
loop_
_entity_poly.entity_id
_entity_poly.type
_entity_poly.pdbx_seq_one_letter_code
_entity_poly.pdbx_strand_id
1 'polypeptide(L)' 'MKLHDLIPNVGSKKNRKRVGRGISAGQGKTAGRGTKGQGSRSGEGGHAYRQGGNLPFFRRLPFHPIRFSITR' A
#
# COMPACT_ATOMS: atom_id res chain seq x y z
N MET A 1 3.80 -29.82 23.62
CA MET A 1 4.47 -28.51 23.49
C MET A 1 4.15 -27.71 24.74
N LYS A 2 5.14 -27.43 25.59
CA LYS A 2 4.94 -26.51 26.73
C LYS A 2 5.14 -25.08 26.25
N LEU A 3 4.64 -24.10 27.01
CA LEU A 3 4.68 -22.68 26.63
C LEU A 3 6.10 -22.16 26.30
N HIS A 4 7.16 -22.76 26.87
CA HIS A 4 8.55 -22.37 26.64
C HIS A 4 9.19 -22.99 25.37
N ASP A 5 8.57 -24.00 24.77
CA ASP A 5 9.13 -24.73 23.62
C ASP A 5 8.49 -24.32 22.28
N LEU A 6 7.73 -23.22 22.25
CA LEU A 6 7.04 -22.78 21.04
C LEU A 6 8.04 -22.21 20.03
N ILE A 7 8.39 -23.01 19.04
CA ILE A 7 9.17 -22.60 17.87
C ILE A 7 8.20 -22.35 16.71
N PRO A 8 8.22 -21.16 16.08
CA PRO A 8 7.40 -20.91 14.90
C PRO A 8 7.92 -21.71 13.71
N ASN A 9 7.02 -22.12 12.80
CA ASN A 9 7.41 -22.77 11.55
C ASN A 9 8.40 -21.89 10.77
N VAL A 10 9.35 -22.54 10.10
CA VAL A 10 10.35 -21.87 9.26
C VAL A 10 9.66 -20.96 8.24
N GLY A 11 10.05 -19.68 8.22
CA GLY A 11 9.47 -18.67 7.32
C GLY A 11 8.15 -18.03 7.77
N SER A 12 7.55 -18.48 8.87
CA SER A 12 6.27 -17.93 9.37
C SER A 12 6.37 -16.46 9.82
N LYS A 13 7.52 -16.06 10.38
CA LYS A 13 7.74 -14.68 10.87
C LYS A 13 8.89 -14.01 10.13
N LYS A 14 8.66 -12.77 9.70
CA LYS A 14 9.67 -11.87 9.12
C LYS A 14 9.72 -10.58 9.93
N ASN A 15 10.92 -10.06 10.15
CA ASN A 15 11.09 -8.78 10.84
C ASN A 15 10.60 -7.64 9.95
N ARG A 16 9.77 -6.74 10.51
CA ARG A 16 9.32 -5.55 9.77
C ARG A 16 10.46 -4.56 9.57
N LYS A 17 10.49 -3.92 8.40
CA LYS A 17 11.39 -2.78 8.15
C LYS A 17 10.90 -1.56 8.91
N ARG A 18 11.73 -1.00 9.79
CA ARG A 18 11.45 0.25 10.51
C ARG A 18 12.15 1.41 9.81
N VAL A 19 11.37 2.30 9.20
CA VAL A 19 11.89 3.50 8.52
C VAL A 19 12.29 4.60 9.51
N GLY A 20 13.18 5.51 9.11
CA GLY A 20 13.59 6.65 9.94
C GLY A 20 14.52 6.32 11.12
N ARG A 21 15.24 5.19 11.08
CA ARG A 21 16.15 4.73 12.15
C ARG A 21 17.62 4.80 11.73
N GLY A 22 18.05 6.00 11.32
CA GLY A 22 19.44 6.25 10.92
C GLY A 22 19.72 5.97 9.44
N ILE A 23 20.85 6.52 8.95
CA ILE A 23 21.23 6.45 7.53
C ILE A 23 21.64 5.03 7.13
N SER A 24 22.36 4.32 8.01
CA SER A 24 22.81 2.94 7.79
C SER A 24 21.66 1.95 7.55
N ALA A 25 20.47 2.21 8.12
CA ALA A 25 19.26 1.43 7.87
C ALA A 25 18.66 1.62 6.45
N GLY A 26 19.29 2.45 5.60
CA GLY A 26 18.94 2.68 4.20
C GLY A 26 17.67 3.51 3.95
N GLN A 27 16.93 3.87 5.01
CA GLN A 27 15.69 4.66 4.95
C GLN A 27 15.67 5.75 6.03
N GLY A 28 16.83 6.34 6.30
CA GLY A 28 17.03 7.30 7.39
C GLY A 28 16.48 8.69 7.09
N LYS A 29 17.01 9.35 6.05
CA LYS A 29 16.78 10.78 5.81
C LYS A 29 15.35 11.11 5.34
N THR A 30 14.86 10.38 4.33
CA THR A 30 13.56 10.66 3.70
C THR A 30 12.53 9.56 3.95
N ALA A 31 12.87 8.53 4.73
CA ALA A 31 12.04 7.34 4.92
C ALA A 31 11.56 6.70 3.59
N GLY A 32 12.26 6.93 2.48
CA GLY A 32 11.90 6.45 1.15
C GLY A 32 10.94 7.32 0.37
N ARG A 33 10.52 8.47 0.92
CA ARG A 33 9.50 9.35 0.32
C ARG A 33 10.08 10.43 -0.63
N GLY A 34 11.40 10.52 -0.75
CA GLY A 34 12.05 11.61 -1.49
C GLY A 34 12.13 12.93 -0.71
N THR A 35 12.59 14.00 -1.35
CA THR A 35 12.89 15.30 -0.69
C THR A 35 11.79 16.33 -0.80
N LYS A 36 11.01 16.32 -1.88
CA LYS A 36 9.96 17.29 -2.19
C LYS A 36 8.77 16.58 -2.86
N GLY A 37 7.72 17.35 -3.10
CA GLY A 37 6.53 16.90 -3.81
C GLY A 37 5.38 16.56 -2.87
N GLN A 38 4.20 16.46 -3.46
CA GLN A 38 2.95 16.17 -2.80
C GLN A 38 3.07 14.98 -1.82
N GLY A 39 3.49 13.81 -2.31
CA GLY A 39 3.58 12.58 -1.49
C GLY A 39 4.71 12.54 -0.44
N SER A 40 5.54 13.58 -0.34
CA SER A 40 6.58 13.69 0.69
C SER A 40 6.06 14.29 2.00
N ARG A 41 4.89 14.95 1.96
CA ARG A 41 4.28 15.65 3.09
C ARG A 41 3.31 14.75 3.85
N SER A 42 3.05 15.10 5.10
CA SER A 42 2.09 14.38 5.95
C SER A 42 0.66 14.61 5.47
N GLY A 43 -0.17 13.57 5.54
CA GLY A 43 -1.58 13.66 5.16
C GLY A 43 -1.83 13.73 3.66
N GLU A 44 -0.79 13.51 2.86
CA GLU A 44 -0.84 13.78 1.44
C GLU A 44 -0.68 12.53 0.59
N GLY A 45 -1.65 12.35 -0.31
CA GLY A 45 -1.89 11.12 -1.06
C GLY A 45 -3.29 11.24 -1.64
N GLY A 46 -3.37 11.67 -2.90
CA GLY A 46 -4.65 11.79 -3.58
C GLY A 46 -5.42 10.46 -3.54
N HIS A 47 -6.74 10.53 -3.75
CA HIS A 47 -7.53 9.31 -3.95
C HIS A 47 -6.91 8.48 -5.07
N ALA A 48 -6.91 7.15 -4.95
CA ALA A 48 -6.33 6.23 -5.94
C ALA A 48 -6.82 6.50 -7.38
N TYR A 49 -8.03 7.05 -7.51
CA TYR A 49 -8.65 7.35 -8.80
C TYR A 49 -8.39 8.78 -9.32
N ARG A 50 -7.66 9.62 -8.57
CA ARG A 50 -7.38 11.02 -8.94
C ARG A 50 -6.31 11.05 -10.03
N GLN A 51 -6.70 11.49 -11.23
CA GLN A 51 -5.81 11.63 -12.39
C GLN A 51 -5.44 13.11 -12.66
N GLY A 52 -5.22 13.90 -11.61
CA GLY A 52 -4.72 15.28 -11.73
C GLY A 52 -5.69 16.29 -12.38
N GLY A 53 -6.99 16.01 -12.44
CA GLY A 53 -8.02 16.90 -13.01
C GLY A 53 -8.78 16.28 -14.18
N ASN A 54 -8.26 15.19 -14.75
CA ASN A 54 -8.93 14.40 -15.74
C ASN A 54 -10.09 13.58 -15.15
N LEU A 55 -11.11 13.27 -15.98
CA LEU A 55 -12.20 12.38 -15.61
C LEU A 55 -11.62 11.00 -15.26
N PRO A 56 -11.86 10.49 -14.03
CA PRO A 56 -11.35 9.19 -13.63
C PRO A 56 -11.77 8.07 -14.59
N PHE A 57 -10.88 7.09 -14.79
CA PHE A 57 -11.08 6.00 -15.76
C PHE A 57 -12.43 5.28 -15.64
N PHE A 58 -12.88 5.01 -14.40
CA PHE A 58 -14.15 4.33 -14.15
C PHE A 58 -15.39 5.14 -14.58
N ARG A 59 -15.26 6.45 -14.83
CA ARG A 59 -16.33 7.31 -15.37
C ARG A 59 -16.23 7.51 -16.88
N ARG A 60 -15.12 7.13 -17.51
CA ARG A 60 -14.93 7.23 -18.96
C ARG A 60 -15.62 6.09 -19.72
N LEU A 61 -15.70 4.94 -19.07
CA LEU A 61 -16.34 3.75 -19.63
C LEU A 61 -17.87 3.91 -19.53
N PRO A 62 -18.62 3.59 -20.60
CA PRO A 62 -20.07 3.53 -20.51
C PRO A 62 -20.49 2.42 -19.55
N PHE A 63 -21.50 2.68 -18.73
CA PHE A 63 -22.06 1.68 -17.84
C PHE A 63 -22.77 0.61 -18.67
N HIS A 64 -22.22 -0.59 -18.71
CA HIS A 64 -22.87 -1.74 -19.33
C HIS A 64 -23.46 -2.63 -18.22
N PRO A 65 -24.80 -2.69 -18.07
CA PRO A 65 -25.42 -3.60 -17.11
C PRO A 65 -25.32 -5.03 -17.65
N ILE A 66 -24.27 -5.76 -17.26
CA ILE A 66 -24.20 -7.20 -17.49
C ILE A 66 -25.19 -7.85 -16.52
N ARG A 67 -26.40 -8.13 -17.01
CA ARG A 67 -27.38 -8.95 -16.30
C ARG A 67 -26.87 -10.38 -16.34
N PHE A 68 -26.18 -10.82 -15.28
CA PHE A 68 -25.97 -12.25 -15.06
C PHE A 68 -27.32 -12.90 -14.77
N SER A 69 -27.97 -13.42 -15.82
CA SER A 69 -29.05 -14.38 -15.67
C SER A 69 -28.46 -15.67 -15.12
N ILE A 70 -28.31 -15.75 -13.79
CA ILE A 70 -28.27 -17.03 -13.10
C ILE A 70 -29.73 -17.49 -13.02
N THR A 71 -30.20 -18.14 -14.08
CA THR A 71 -31.40 -18.95 -14.03
C THR A 71 -31.08 -20.29 -14.68
N ARG A 72 -31.09 -21.31 -13.82
CA ARG A 72 -30.87 -22.76 -14.00
C ARG A 72 -29.43 -23.24 -13.98
#